data_AF-A0A3D9CQE1-F1
#
_entry.id   AF-A0A3D9CQE1-F1
#
_cell.length_a   1.000
_cell.length_b   1.000
_cell.length_c   1.000
_cell.angle_alpha   90.00
_cell.angle_beta   90.00
_cell.angle_gamma   90.00
#
_symmetry.space_group_name_H-M   'P 1'
#
loop_
_entity.id
_entity.type
_entity.pdbx_description
1 polymer ?
#
loop_
_entity_poly.entity_id
_entity_poly.type
_entity_poly.pdbx_seq_one_letter_code
_entity_poly.pdbx_strand_id
1 'polypeptide(L)'
;MVKISMDNLNFLAINKKIFSLLVFAFYSMVTGQCIPYTGQAITSGNTYCLNGNLTVSSSIAIPNGAKLIVQSGQLQSFDIQVNGDLEINDGASVKSAGSITIGTFGTQKNSKVRLGKKAFLSLTGSVSQGDPTFMGAFPGTSATIEMDAGSVVEICGTFTQQSTTYPSVNYVGAATGRAYCIAKAEVSGGGPGSVISNDSQIVAIAMGSVTGLGAGGSSFCGPNATQATCPSLWPEGLSNNKNDCGNAPVIISEEDAFCTKPGISGTPDSFTKFGITVQQKSNDWPENIPNGFLAMESKNKGFVITRVQHVSQTPQPGDAIAEPKEGMLLYDIQDKCVKLYNGTQWKCVERSCNN
;
A
#
# COMPACT_ATOMS: atom_id res chain seq x y z
N MET A 1 64.21 -25.41 -7.26
CA MET A 1 63.86 -26.15 -8.50
C MET A 1 62.63 -25.46 -9.08
N VAL A 2 62.66 -25.20 -10.39
CA VAL A 2 61.66 -24.49 -11.22
C VAL A 2 61.63 -22.96 -11.12
N LYS A 3 62.32 -22.40 -12.10
CA LYS A 3 62.25 -21.06 -12.69
C LYS A 3 61.02 -21.03 -13.61
N ILE A 4 60.18 -19.99 -13.56
CA ILE A 4 59.32 -19.66 -14.70
C ILE A 4 59.56 -18.20 -15.06
N SER A 5 60.05 -18.05 -16.28
CA SER A 5 60.45 -16.84 -16.98
C SER A 5 59.22 -16.03 -17.36
N MET A 6 59.22 -14.74 -17.06
CA MET A 6 58.46 -13.75 -17.83
C MET A 6 59.29 -13.44 -19.06
N ASP A 7 58.76 -13.68 -20.26
CA ASP A 7 59.13 -12.93 -21.46
C ASP A 7 58.05 -13.04 -22.54
N ASN A 8 57.76 -11.88 -23.12
CA ASN A 8 57.16 -11.61 -24.41
C ASN A 8 55.67 -11.91 -24.63
N LEU A 9 54.86 -10.84 -24.62
CA LEU A 9 53.87 -10.63 -25.68
C LEU A 9 53.84 -9.15 -26.09
N ASN A 10 54.07 -8.96 -27.39
CA ASN A 10 54.26 -7.70 -28.11
C ASN A 10 53.04 -6.78 -28.06
N PHE A 11 53.31 -5.49 -27.85
CA PHE A 11 52.41 -4.37 -28.11
C PHE A 11 52.15 -4.27 -29.62
N LEU A 12 50.97 -4.71 -30.07
CA LEU A 12 50.38 -4.24 -31.33
C LEU A 12 49.30 -3.23 -31.01
N ALA A 13 49.60 -1.97 -31.36
CA ALA A 13 48.69 -0.85 -31.30
C ALA A 13 47.49 -1.10 -32.23
N ILE A 14 46.33 -1.45 -31.67
CA ILE A 14 45.06 -1.51 -32.40
C ILE A 14 44.07 -0.54 -31.76
N ASN A 15 44.03 0.64 -32.39
CA ASN A 15 42.94 1.61 -32.52
C ASN A 15 41.84 1.62 -31.44
N LYS A 16 41.94 2.59 -30.53
CA LYS A 16 41.06 2.91 -29.39
C LYS A 16 39.60 3.31 -29.75
N LYS A 17 39.19 3.17 -31.02
CA LYS A 17 37.85 3.55 -31.51
C LYS A 17 36.89 2.38 -31.77
N ILE A 18 37.36 1.13 -31.76
CA ILE A 18 36.49 -0.05 -31.99
C ILE A 18 35.96 -0.65 -30.67
N PHE A 19 36.62 -0.37 -29.54
CA PHE A 19 36.17 -0.86 -28.23
C PHE A 19 35.00 -0.06 -27.62
N SER A 20 34.69 1.13 -28.15
CA SER A 20 33.48 1.88 -27.76
C SER A 20 32.21 1.45 -28.49
N LEU A 21 32.31 0.62 -29.54
CA LEU A 21 31.13 0.11 -30.26
C LEU A 21 30.70 -1.30 -29.82
N LEU A 22 31.54 -2.02 -29.06
CA LEU A 22 31.29 -3.41 -28.66
C LEU A 22 31.01 -3.60 -27.16
N VAL A 23 30.99 -2.51 -26.38
CA VAL A 23 30.56 -2.51 -24.96
C VAL A 23 29.14 -1.92 -24.79
N PHE A 24 28.49 -1.52 -25.89
CA PHE A 24 27.07 -1.11 -25.92
C PHE A 24 26.11 -2.17 -26.45
N ALA A 25 26.60 -3.37 -26.77
CA ALA A 25 25.76 -4.52 -27.11
C ALA A 25 26.00 -5.59 -26.05
N PHE A 26 24.93 -6.14 -25.48
CA PHE A 26 24.90 -7.17 -24.42
C PHE A 26 24.99 -6.70 -22.96
N TYR A 27 24.19 -5.69 -22.62
CA TYR A 27 23.42 -5.69 -21.36
C TYR A 27 22.03 -5.05 -21.58
N SER A 28 21.35 -5.42 -22.66
CA SER A 28 19.89 -5.32 -22.69
C SER A 28 19.34 -6.62 -22.13
N MET A 29 19.16 -6.68 -20.81
CA MET A 29 18.10 -7.52 -20.28
C MET A 29 16.84 -7.13 -21.04
N VAL A 30 16.19 -8.11 -21.66
CA VAL A 30 14.91 -7.95 -22.34
C VAL A 30 13.86 -7.60 -21.30
N THR A 31 13.85 -6.35 -20.86
CA THR A 31 12.64 -5.72 -20.37
C THR A 31 11.78 -5.55 -21.61
N GLY A 32 10.61 -6.21 -21.65
CA GLY A 32 9.68 -6.02 -22.76
C GLY A 32 9.47 -4.52 -22.97
N GLN A 33 9.68 -4.04 -24.20
CA GLN A 33 9.46 -2.63 -24.53
C GLN A 33 8.06 -2.24 -24.07
N CYS A 34 7.97 -1.26 -23.17
CA CYS A 34 6.67 -0.80 -22.70
C CYS A 34 6.10 0.22 -23.68
N ILE A 35 5.02 -0.15 -24.36
CA ILE A 35 4.32 0.70 -25.32
C ILE A 35 3.45 1.68 -24.54
N PRO A 36 3.59 3.01 -24.74
CA PRO A 36 2.73 3.98 -24.06
C PRO A 36 1.25 3.67 -24.30
N TYR A 37 0.46 3.55 -23.24
CA TYR A 37 -0.97 3.34 -23.30
C TYR A 37 -1.71 4.67 -23.38
N THR A 38 -2.34 4.92 -24.51
CA THR A 38 -3.11 6.15 -24.80
C THR A 38 -4.58 5.85 -25.11
N GLY A 39 -5.03 4.60 -24.83
CA GLY A 39 -6.39 4.13 -25.13
C GLY A 39 -6.50 3.27 -26.40
N GLN A 40 -5.38 2.97 -27.07
CA GLN A 40 -5.36 2.06 -28.21
C GLN A 40 -5.69 0.61 -27.82
N ALA A 41 -6.01 -0.22 -28.82
CA ALA A 41 -6.20 -1.65 -28.61
C ALA A 41 -4.93 -2.35 -28.09
N ILE A 42 -5.10 -3.25 -27.12
CA ILE A 42 -4.02 -4.06 -26.56
C ILE A 42 -3.92 -5.37 -27.33
N THR A 43 -2.70 -5.71 -27.76
CA THR A 43 -2.43 -6.90 -28.57
C THR A 43 -1.55 -7.90 -27.83
N SER A 44 -1.78 -9.19 -28.08
CA SER A 44 -1.01 -10.30 -27.48
C SER A 44 0.48 -10.16 -27.74
N GLY A 45 1.31 -10.49 -26.75
CA GLY A 45 2.77 -10.43 -26.82
C GLY A 45 3.38 -9.08 -26.45
N ASN A 46 2.55 -8.05 -26.23
CA ASN A 46 3.00 -6.70 -25.93
C ASN A 46 2.67 -6.28 -24.49
N THR A 47 3.55 -5.43 -23.94
CA THR A 47 3.34 -4.75 -22.67
C THR A 47 3.03 -3.29 -22.93
N TYR A 48 1.98 -2.78 -22.30
CA TYR A 48 1.55 -1.38 -22.40
C TYR A 48 1.70 -0.68 -21.04
N CYS A 49 2.15 0.57 -21.03
CA CYS A 49 2.33 1.36 -19.81
C CYS A 49 1.54 2.66 -19.88
N LEU A 50 0.69 2.89 -18.89
CA LEU A 50 0.12 4.20 -18.61
C LEU A 50 0.93 4.90 -17.54
N ASN A 51 1.32 6.16 -17.79
CA ASN A 51 1.92 7.05 -16.80
C ASN A 51 1.05 8.32 -16.70
N GLY A 52 0.38 8.52 -15.56
CA GLY A 52 -0.56 9.61 -15.34
C GLY A 52 -2.01 9.20 -15.50
N ASN A 53 -2.89 10.19 -15.68
CA ASN A 53 -4.33 9.97 -15.73
C ASN A 53 -4.81 9.75 -17.16
N LEU A 54 -5.67 8.75 -17.37
CA LEU A 54 -6.32 8.48 -18.64
C LEU A 54 -7.77 8.04 -18.40
N THR A 55 -8.69 8.61 -19.18
CA THR A 55 -10.08 8.16 -19.24
C THR A 55 -10.38 7.68 -20.64
N VAL A 56 -10.79 6.42 -20.78
CA VAL A 56 -11.28 5.86 -22.04
C VAL A 56 -12.78 5.63 -21.92
N SER A 57 -13.54 6.01 -22.95
CA SER A 57 -15.00 5.83 -22.98
C SER A 57 -15.43 4.42 -23.43
N SER A 58 -14.48 3.56 -23.76
CA SER A 58 -14.70 2.18 -24.22
C SER A 58 -14.28 1.16 -23.17
N SER A 59 -14.69 -0.09 -23.38
CA SER A 59 -14.17 -1.22 -22.62
C SER A 59 -12.71 -1.52 -23.01
N ILE A 60 -11.92 -1.99 -22.05
CA ILE A 60 -10.53 -2.41 -22.24
C ILE A 60 -10.48 -3.94 -22.28
N ALA A 61 -9.82 -4.51 -23.27
CA ALA A 61 -9.55 -5.95 -23.33
C ALA A 61 -8.04 -6.19 -23.30
N ILE A 62 -7.58 -6.96 -22.32
CA ILE A 62 -6.19 -7.40 -22.17
C ILE A 62 -6.16 -8.90 -22.55
N PRO A 63 -5.80 -9.26 -23.80
CA PRO A 63 -5.80 -10.64 -24.26
C PRO A 63 -4.70 -11.47 -23.58
N ASN A 64 -4.81 -12.79 -23.67
CA ASN A 64 -3.76 -13.73 -23.22
C ASN A 64 -2.39 -13.32 -23.78
N GLY A 65 -1.37 -13.31 -22.94
CA GLY A 65 0.00 -12.94 -23.34
C GLY A 65 0.24 -11.44 -23.52
N ALA A 66 -0.75 -10.58 -23.26
CA ALA A 66 -0.55 -9.14 -23.15
C ALA A 66 -0.52 -8.69 -21.68
N LYS A 67 0.10 -7.54 -21.44
CA LYS A 67 0.14 -6.88 -20.14
C LYS A 67 -0.19 -5.40 -20.25
N LEU A 68 -1.02 -4.88 -19.36
CA LEU A 68 -1.22 -3.45 -19.13
C LEU A 68 -0.72 -3.06 -17.74
N ILE A 69 0.16 -2.07 -17.66
CA ILE A 69 0.73 -1.55 -16.42
C ILE A 69 0.25 -0.10 -16.23
N VAL A 70 -0.47 0.17 -15.16
CA VAL A 70 -0.74 1.53 -14.69
C VAL A 70 0.38 1.92 -13.73
N GLN A 71 1.37 2.65 -14.23
CA GLN A 71 2.59 2.97 -13.50
C GLN A 71 2.37 4.06 -12.44
N SER A 72 1.49 5.01 -12.74
CA SER A 72 1.13 6.11 -11.86
C SER A 72 -0.24 6.67 -12.28
N GLY A 73 -0.87 7.46 -11.42
CA GLY A 73 -2.13 8.14 -11.74
C GLY A 73 -3.33 7.20 -11.75
N GLN A 74 -4.34 7.54 -12.55
CA GLN A 74 -5.61 6.85 -12.61
C GLN A 74 -6.03 6.49 -14.03
N LEU A 75 -6.30 5.21 -14.25
CA LEU A 75 -6.99 4.73 -15.45
C LEU A 75 -8.50 4.63 -15.16
N GLN A 76 -9.31 5.24 -16.02
CA GLN A 76 -10.77 5.10 -16.00
C GLN A 76 -11.27 4.47 -17.29
N SER A 77 -12.18 3.51 -17.20
CA SER A 77 -12.80 2.82 -18.35
C SER A 77 -14.25 2.44 -18.08
N PHE A 78 -14.96 1.92 -19.09
CA PHE A 78 -16.30 1.37 -18.89
C PHE A 78 -16.22 -0.05 -18.31
N ASP A 79 -15.96 -1.08 -19.12
CA ASP A 79 -15.67 -2.45 -18.64
C ASP A 79 -14.20 -2.82 -18.85
N ILE A 80 -13.74 -3.85 -18.13
CA ILE A 80 -12.38 -4.39 -18.29
C ILE A 80 -12.44 -5.92 -18.44
N GLN A 81 -11.85 -6.46 -19.49
CA GLN A 81 -11.61 -7.89 -19.65
C GLN A 81 -10.12 -8.18 -19.49
N VAL A 82 -9.77 -9.03 -18.54
CA VAL A 82 -8.39 -9.39 -18.21
C VAL A 82 -8.17 -10.88 -18.47
N ASN A 83 -7.78 -11.23 -19.69
CA ASN A 83 -7.29 -12.58 -20.02
C ASN A 83 -5.75 -12.67 -19.94
N GLY A 84 -5.04 -11.55 -20.04
CA GLY A 84 -3.61 -11.44 -19.73
C GLY A 84 -3.38 -10.87 -18.33
N ASP A 85 -2.53 -9.86 -18.22
CA ASP A 85 -2.14 -9.23 -16.96
C ASP A 85 -2.55 -7.74 -16.91
N LEU A 86 -3.24 -7.33 -15.84
CA LEU A 86 -3.38 -5.94 -15.42
C LEU A 86 -2.54 -5.70 -14.17
N GLU A 87 -1.61 -4.77 -14.22
CA GLU A 87 -0.73 -4.41 -13.10
C GLU A 87 -0.98 -2.95 -12.73
N ILE A 88 -1.33 -2.69 -11.47
CA ILE A 88 -1.58 -1.36 -10.92
C ILE A 88 -0.47 -1.12 -9.91
N ASN A 89 0.49 -0.26 -10.24
CA ASN A 89 1.65 -0.01 -9.38
C ASN A 89 1.29 0.73 -8.09
N ASP A 90 2.25 0.81 -7.18
CA ASP A 90 2.12 1.51 -5.89
C ASP A 90 1.50 2.91 -6.06
N GLY A 91 0.43 3.18 -5.30
CA GLY A 91 -0.33 4.44 -5.32
C GLY A 91 -1.10 4.73 -6.61
N ALA A 92 -1.00 3.88 -7.64
CA ALA A 92 -1.78 4.02 -8.87
C ALA A 92 -3.20 3.45 -8.70
N SER A 93 -4.08 3.77 -9.66
CA SER A 93 -5.48 3.36 -9.53
C SER A 93 -6.17 3.03 -10.84
N VAL A 94 -7.16 2.16 -10.74
CA VAL A 94 -8.10 1.85 -11.81
C VAL A 94 -9.51 2.05 -11.29
N LYS A 95 -10.32 2.80 -12.05
CA LYS A 95 -11.77 2.88 -11.87
C LYS A 95 -12.47 2.33 -13.10
N SER A 96 -13.55 1.60 -12.89
CA SER A 96 -14.45 1.23 -13.98
C SER A 96 -15.91 1.53 -13.64
N ALA A 97 -16.59 2.12 -14.62
CA ALA A 97 -18.02 2.42 -14.57
C ALA A 97 -18.91 1.18 -14.82
N GLY A 98 -18.29 0.03 -14.99
CA GLY A 98 -18.91 -1.25 -15.34
C GLY A 98 -18.22 -2.39 -14.61
N SER A 99 -18.17 -3.54 -15.27
CA SER A 99 -17.70 -4.79 -14.67
C SER A 99 -16.27 -5.13 -15.11
N ILE A 100 -15.60 -5.97 -14.30
CA ILE A 100 -14.35 -6.62 -14.69
C ILE A 100 -14.58 -8.14 -14.82
N THR A 101 -14.06 -8.71 -15.90
CA THR A 101 -13.94 -10.16 -16.06
C THR A 101 -12.47 -10.55 -16.02
N ILE A 102 -12.11 -11.53 -15.19
CA ILE A 102 -10.73 -11.98 -15.00
C ILE A 102 -10.65 -13.46 -15.33
N GLY A 103 -9.85 -13.78 -16.34
CA GLY A 103 -9.74 -15.12 -16.88
C GLY A 103 -11.01 -15.62 -17.56
N THR A 104 -10.86 -16.75 -18.24
CA THR A 104 -11.94 -17.41 -18.97
C THR A 104 -11.90 -18.91 -18.65
N PHE A 105 -13.08 -19.52 -18.57
CA PHE A 105 -13.21 -20.93 -18.23
C PHE A 105 -12.46 -21.85 -19.21
N GLY A 106 -11.67 -22.78 -18.67
CA GLY A 106 -11.00 -23.85 -19.44
C GLY A 106 -9.92 -23.41 -20.43
N THR A 107 -9.43 -22.16 -20.35
CA THR A 107 -8.41 -21.67 -21.30
C THR A 107 -7.03 -22.28 -21.09
N GLN A 108 -6.75 -22.81 -19.90
CA GLN A 108 -5.41 -23.24 -19.49
C GLN A 108 -4.37 -22.11 -19.67
N LYS A 109 -4.80 -20.86 -19.43
CA LYS A 109 -3.95 -19.66 -19.42
C LYS A 109 -4.16 -18.92 -18.11
N ASN A 110 -3.05 -18.42 -17.56
CA ASN A 110 -3.11 -17.55 -16.39
C ASN A 110 -3.68 -16.19 -16.78
N SER A 111 -4.44 -15.60 -15.87
CA SER A 111 -4.85 -14.21 -15.94
C SER A 111 -4.72 -13.57 -14.57
N LYS A 112 -4.33 -12.30 -14.53
CA LYS A 112 -4.04 -11.66 -13.27
C LYS A 112 -4.41 -10.18 -13.25
N VAL A 113 -4.97 -9.75 -12.13
CA VAL A 113 -4.99 -8.35 -11.72
C VAL A 113 -4.09 -8.20 -10.50
N ARG A 114 -3.03 -7.38 -10.57
CA ARG A 114 -2.10 -7.14 -9.46
C ARG A 114 -2.19 -5.70 -8.99
N LEU A 115 -2.36 -5.48 -7.70
CA LEU A 115 -2.35 -4.18 -7.04
C LEU A 115 -1.09 -4.06 -6.18
N GLY A 116 -0.31 -3.02 -6.42
CA GLY A 116 0.81 -2.59 -5.58
C GLY A 116 0.35 -1.93 -4.29
N LYS A 117 1.30 -1.41 -3.51
CA LYS A 117 1.02 -0.81 -2.20
C LYS A 117 0.13 0.40 -2.36
N LYS A 118 -0.93 0.49 -1.54
CA LYS A 118 -1.89 1.60 -1.58
C LYS A 118 -2.47 1.87 -2.98
N ALA A 119 -2.45 0.87 -3.85
CA ALA A 119 -3.14 0.92 -5.13
C ALA A 119 -4.61 0.55 -4.94
N PHE A 120 -5.48 0.97 -5.85
CA PHE A 120 -6.87 0.53 -5.80
C PHE A 120 -7.50 0.21 -7.15
N LEU A 121 -8.43 -0.73 -7.10
CA LEU A 121 -9.39 -1.04 -8.15
C LEU A 121 -10.79 -0.76 -7.59
N SER A 122 -11.53 0.18 -8.18
CA SER A 122 -12.89 0.52 -7.74
C SER A 122 -13.86 0.39 -8.91
N LEU A 123 -14.89 -0.43 -8.73
CA LEU A 123 -15.84 -0.81 -9.76
C LEU A 123 -17.25 -0.46 -9.30
N THR A 124 -18.01 0.21 -10.18
CA THR A 124 -19.46 0.37 -9.97
C THR A 124 -20.25 -0.88 -10.37
N GLY A 125 -19.67 -1.74 -11.23
CA GLY A 125 -20.23 -3.03 -11.62
C GLY A 125 -19.60 -4.22 -10.91
N SER A 126 -19.71 -5.40 -11.53
CA SER A 126 -19.40 -6.70 -10.94
C SER A 126 -17.96 -7.16 -11.21
N VAL A 127 -17.48 -8.10 -10.38
CA VAL A 127 -16.29 -8.91 -10.66
C VAL A 127 -16.75 -10.32 -11.03
N SER A 128 -16.33 -10.81 -12.20
CA SER A 128 -16.52 -12.20 -12.62
C SER A 128 -15.17 -12.85 -12.88
N GLN A 129 -14.80 -13.83 -12.04
CA GLN A 129 -13.58 -14.62 -12.22
C GLN A 129 -13.89 -16.00 -12.83
N GLY A 130 -13.33 -16.24 -14.01
CA GLY A 130 -13.38 -17.55 -14.66
C GLY A 130 -12.42 -18.56 -14.02
N ASP A 131 -12.63 -19.85 -14.30
CA ASP A 131 -11.70 -20.91 -13.91
C ASP A 131 -10.96 -21.50 -15.13
N PRO A 132 -9.71 -21.08 -15.40
CA PRO A 132 -8.94 -21.58 -16.54
C PRO A 132 -8.57 -23.06 -16.42
N THR A 133 -8.68 -23.66 -15.22
CA THR A 133 -8.34 -25.07 -14.97
C THR A 133 -9.43 -26.06 -15.38
N PHE A 134 -10.61 -25.57 -15.80
CA PHE A 134 -11.77 -26.39 -16.09
C PHE A 134 -12.18 -27.24 -14.86
N MET A 135 -12.52 -26.58 -13.75
CA MET A 135 -12.86 -27.21 -12.47
C MET A 135 -11.77 -28.16 -11.95
N GLY A 136 -10.50 -27.79 -12.15
CA GLY A 136 -9.35 -28.57 -11.72
C GLY A 136 -8.91 -29.69 -12.66
N ALA A 137 -9.58 -29.92 -13.79
CA ALA A 137 -9.19 -30.97 -14.74
C ALA A 137 -7.80 -30.72 -15.35
N PHE A 138 -7.40 -29.46 -15.48
CA PHE A 138 -6.10 -29.01 -16.00
C PHE A 138 -5.41 -28.08 -14.99
N PRO A 139 -4.73 -28.64 -13.96
CA PRO A 139 -4.10 -27.84 -12.93
C PRO A 139 -2.90 -27.04 -13.47
N GLY A 140 -2.46 -26.03 -12.71
CA GLY A 140 -1.27 -25.22 -13.02
C GLY A 140 -1.56 -23.87 -13.67
N THR A 141 -2.84 -23.50 -13.81
CA THR A 141 -3.25 -22.15 -14.21
C THR A 141 -4.27 -21.55 -13.27
N SER A 142 -4.41 -20.23 -13.27
CA SER A 142 -5.30 -19.51 -12.36
C SER A 142 -5.72 -18.15 -12.92
N ALA A 143 -6.89 -17.68 -12.49
CA ALA A 143 -7.37 -16.32 -12.69
C ALA A 143 -7.50 -15.67 -11.30
N THR A 144 -6.62 -14.73 -10.97
CA THR A 144 -6.48 -14.23 -9.59
C THR A 144 -6.37 -12.72 -9.51
N ILE A 145 -6.68 -12.19 -8.33
CA ILE A 145 -6.34 -10.84 -7.91
C ILE A 145 -5.19 -10.95 -6.88
N GLU A 146 -4.07 -10.30 -7.14
CA GLU A 146 -2.94 -10.17 -6.20
C GLU A 146 -2.97 -8.78 -5.56
N MET A 147 -2.88 -8.72 -4.22
CA MET A 147 -3.02 -7.49 -3.44
C MET A 147 -1.83 -7.29 -2.50
N ASP A 148 -1.15 -6.14 -2.59
CA ASP A 148 -0.10 -5.72 -1.65
C ASP A 148 -0.69 -4.89 -0.48
N ALA A 149 0.14 -4.56 0.50
CA ALA A 149 -0.23 -3.80 1.69
C ALA A 149 -0.90 -2.46 1.35
N GLY A 150 -2.03 -2.19 2.00
CA GLY A 150 -2.85 -1.00 1.81
C GLY A 150 -3.65 -0.95 0.53
N SER A 151 -3.60 -2.00 -0.30
CA SER A 151 -4.38 -2.01 -1.54
C SER A 151 -5.85 -2.33 -1.29
N VAL A 152 -6.71 -1.78 -2.16
CA VAL A 152 -8.17 -1.91 -2.03
C VAL A 152 -8.78 -2.35 -3.36
N VAL A 153 -9.61 -3.39 -3.29
CA VAL A 153 -10.56 -3.75 -4.35
C VAL A 153 -11.95 -3.45 -3.83
N GLU A 154 -12.64 -2.50 -4.44
CA GLU A 154 -14.01 -2.13 -4.12
C GLU A 154 -14.94 -2.51 -5.28
N ILE A 155 -15.96 -3.30 -4.96
CA ILE A 155 -16.89 -3.87 -5.93
C ILE A 155 -18.30 -3.49 -5.50
N CYS A 156 -18.95 -2.63 -6.28
CA CYS A 156 -20.34 -2.25 -6.02
C CYS A 156 -21.37 -3.17 -6.67
N GLY A 157 -20.97 -3.98 -7.64
CA GLY A 157 -21.78 -5.08 -8.15
C GLY A 157 -21.51 -6.39 -7.41
N THR A 158 -21.87 -7.49 -8.06
CA THR A 158 -21.68 -8.84 -7.54
C THR A 158 -20.22 -9.28 -7.64
N PHE A 159 -19.75 -10.09 -6.71
CA PHE A 159 -18.50 -10.84 -6.86
C PHE A 159 -18.81 -12.30 -7.13
N THR A 160 -18.30 -12.85 -8.23
CA THR A 160 -18.46 -14.27 -8.56
C THR A 160 -17.11 -14.89 -8.88
N GLN A 161 -16.78 -16.00 -8.22
CA GLN A 161 -15.65 -16.86 -8.61
C GLN A 161 -16.14 -18.23 -9.06
N GLN A 162 -15.53 -18.78 -10.11
CA GLN A 162 -15.82 -20.14 -10.57
C GLN A 162 -14.90 -21.21 -9.95
N SER A 163 -13.68 -20.86 -9.57
CA SER A 163 -12.70 -21.83 -9.09
C SER A 163 -13.08 -22.44 -7.74
N THR A 164 -12.94 -23.76 -7.65
CA THR A 164 -13.04 -24.58 -6.44
C THR A 164 -11.68 -25.12 -5.98
N THR A 165 -10.60 -24.84 -6.71
CA THR A 165 -9.29 -25.49 -6.53
C THR A 165 -8.17 -24.53 -6.12
N TYR A 166 -8.39 -23.23 -6.23
CA TYR A 166 -7.44 -22.19 -5.80
C TYR A 166 -8.18 -20.94 -5.31
N PRO A 167 -7.56 -20.14 -4.41
CA PRO A 167 -8.14 -18.89 -3.94
C PRO A 167 -8.20 -17.81 -5.01
N SER A 168 -9.30 -17.06 -5.06
CA SER A 168 -9.51 -15.94 -5.98
C SER A 168 -8.60 -14.72 -5.76
N VAL A 169 -8.22 -14.49 -4.50
CA VAL A 169 -7.49 -13.32 -4.04
C VAL A 169 -6.28 -13.78 -3.25
N ASN A 170 -5.11 -13.26 -3.58
CA ASN A 170 -3.85 -13.60 -2.94
C ASN A 170 -3.19 -12.34 -2.39
N TYR A 171 -2.69 -12.42 -1.15
CA TYR A 171 -1.85 -11.37 -0.60
C TYR A 171 -0.40 -11.56 -1.06
N VAL A 172 0.25 -10.48 -1.46
CA VAL A 172 1.65 -10.49 -1.95
C VAL A 172 2.56 -9.49 -1.23
N GLY A 173 2.02 -8.78 -0.23
CA GLY A 173 2.74 -7.78 0.54
C GLY A 173 3.50 -8.32 1.75
N ALA A 174 4.06 -7.41 2.55
CA ALA A 174 4.74 -7.77 3.81
C ALA A 174 3.74 -8.30 4.85
N ALA A 175 4.15 -9.25 5.70
CA ALA A 175 3.29 -9.91 6.69
C ALA A 175 2.64 -8.96 7.73
N THR A 176 3.14 -7.74 7.86
CA THR A 176 2.59 -6.71 8.77
C THR A 176 1.51 -5.84 8.13
N GLY A 177 1.34 -5.93 6.81
CA GLY A 177 0.32 -5.17 6.08
C GLY A 177 -1.02 -5.90 6.02
N ARG A 178 -2.02 -5.23 5.46
CA ARG A 178 -3.33 -5.80 5.12
C ARG A 178 -3.80 -5.26 3.78
N ALA A 179 -4.75 -5.91 3.14
CA ALA A 179 -5.41 -5.42 1.94
C ALA A 179 -6.92 -5.69 2.03
N TYR A 180 -7.74 -4.82 1.45
CA TYR A 180 -9.20 -4.92 1.57
C TYR A 180 -9.85 -5.33 0.26
N CYS A 181 -10.54 -6.47 0.26
CA CYS A 181 -11.41 -6.89 -0.84
C CYS A 181 -12.87 -6.75 -0.39
N ILE A 182 -13.58 -5.77 -0.95
CA ILE A 182 -14.88 -5.32 -0.48
C ILE A 182 -15.91 -5.54 -1.59
N ALA A 183 -16.90 -6.38 -1.31
CA ALA A 183 -18.06 -6.59 -2.18
C ALA A 183 -19.32 -6.05 -1.50
N LYS A 184 -19.99 -5.11 -2.19
CA LYS A 184 -21.18 -4.43 -1.65
C LYS A 184 -22.49 -5.12 -2.02
N ALA A 185 -22.52 -5.91 -3.08
CA ALA A 185 -23.65 -6.75 -3.48
C ALA A 185 -23.39 -8.24 -3.20
N GLU A 186 -24.16 -9.14 -3.83
CA GLU A 186 -24.07 -10.57 -3.62
C GLU A 186 -22.69 -11.14 -4.00
N VAL A 187 -22.23 -12.08 -3.18
CA VAL A 187 -20.97 -12.79 -3.35
C VAL A 187 -21.28 -14.27 -3.58
N SER A 188 -20.75 -14.85 -4.64
CA SER A 188 -20.90 -16.27 -4.92
C SER A 188 -19.62 -16.98 -5.35
N GLY A 189 -19.53 -18.27 -5.02
CA GLY A 189 -18.43 -19.14 -5.45
C GLY A 189 -18.93 -20.36 -6.23
N GLY A 190 -18.00 -21.09 -6.82
CA GLY A 190 -18.27 -22.28 -7.66
C GLY A 190 -18.79 -23.50 -6.89
N GLY A 191 -18.95 -23.41 -5.57
CA GLY A 191 -19.43 -24.50 -4.71
C GLY A 191 -18.38 -24.97 -3.70
N PRO A 192 -18.52 -26.22 -3.18
CA PRO A 192 -17.61 -26.77 -2.17
C PRO A 192 -16.14 -26.66 -2.59
N GLY A 193 -15.28 -26.16 -1.70
CA GLY A 193 -13.85 -25.93 -1.97
C GLY A 193 -13.51 -24.50 -2.45
N SER A 194 -14.50 -23.74 -2.93
CA SER A 194 -14.31 -22.33 -3.27
C SER A 194 -13.99 -21.52 -2.02
N VAL A 195 -12.83 -20.86 -2.02
CA VAL A 195 -12.44 -19.92 -0.96
C VAL A 195 -11.96 -18.60 -1.56
N ILE A 196 -12.20 -17.48 -0.87
CA ILE A 196 -11.76 -16.16 -1.33
C ILE A 196 -10.23 -16.04 -1.29
N SER A 197 -9.61 -16.38 -0.16
CA SER A 197 -8.17 -16.25 0.09
C SER A 197 -7.71 -17.27 1.14
N ASN A 198 -6.43 -17.64 1.09
CA ASN A 198 -5.76 -18.47 2.10
C ASN A 198 -4.89 -17.66 3.07
N ASP A 199 -4.94 -16.32 3.00
CA ASP A 199 -4.04 -15.42 3.73
C ASP A 199 -4.84 -14.44 4.59
N SER A 200 -4.48 -14.35 5.88
CA SER A 200 -5.17 -13.52 6.88
C SER A 200 -5.00 -12.01 6.70
N GLN A 201 -4.01 -11.58 5.90
CA GLN A 201 -3.77 -10.18 5.56
C GLN A 201 -4.78 -9.68 4.52
N ILE A 202 -5.46 -10.58 3.80
CA ILE A 202 -6.66 -10.21 3.05
C ILE A 202 -7.83 -10.05 4.03
N VAL A 203 -8.35 -8.83 4.10
CA VAL A 203 -9.62 -8.52 4.76
C VAL A 203 -10.72 -8.57 3.72
N ALA A 204 -11.51 -9.65 3.73
CA ALA A 204 -12.63 -9.86 2.84
C ALA A 204 -13.92 -9.36 3.51
N ILE A 205 -14.56 -8.34 2.93
CA ILE A 205 -15.80 -7.75 3.43
C ILE A 205 -16.93 -8.02 2.43
N ALA A 206 -17.91 -8.81 2.85
CA ALA A 206 -19.12 -9.09 2.08
C ALA A 206 -20.31 -8.38 2.72
N MET A 207 -20.65 -7.20 2.20
CA MET A 207 -21.83 -6.46 2.65
C MET A 207 -23.12 -7.08 2.09
N GLY A 208 -23.08 -7.86 1.00
CA GLY A 208 -24.22 -8.65 0.51
C GLY A 208 -24.32 -10.05 1.12
N SER A 209 -25.24 -10.85 0.59
CA SER A 209 -25.31 -12.28 0.90
C SER A 209 -24.12 -13.04 0.30
N VAL A 210 -23.73 -14.14 0.92
CA VAL A 210 -22.65 -15.01 0.45
C VAL A 210 -23.21 -16.40 0.18
N THR A 211 -22.91 -16.99 -0.97
CA THR A 211 -23.37 -18.35 -1.32
C THR A 211 -22.28 -19.13 -2.05
N GLY A 212 -21.97 -20.34 -1.57
CA GLY A 212 -21.01 -21.22 -2.25
C GLY A 212 -19.56 -20.70 -2.28
N LEU A 213 -19.22 -19.72 -1.44
CA LEU A 213 -17.86 -19.19 -1.25
C LEU A 213 -17.48 -19.18 0.23
N GLY A 214 -16.38 -19.83 0.59
CA GLY A 214 -15.79 -19.80 1.93
C GLY A 214 -14.79 -18.65 2.11
N ALA A 215 -14.59 -18.25 3.36
CA ALA A 215 -13.56 -17.27 3.72
C ALA A 215 -12.12 -17.80 3.56
N GLY A 216 -11.92 -19.11 3.57
CA GLY A 216 -10.59 -19.73 3.62
C GLY A 216 -9.80 -19.25 4.83
N GLY A 217 -8.58 -18.78 4.61
CA GLY A 217 -7.70 -18.20 5.64
C GLY A 217 -7.82 -16.69 5.81
N SER A 218 -8.73 -16.02 5.09
CA SER A 218 -8.88 -14.55 5.16
C SER A 218 -9.46 -14.06 6.48
N SER A 219 -9.13 -12.81 6.82
CA SER A 219 -9.88 -12.06 7.83
C SER A 219 -11.22 -11.68 7.22
N PHE A 220 -12.32 -12.27 7.70
CA PHE A 220 -13.61 -12.18 7.01
C PHE A 220 -14.66 -11.43 7.82
N CYS A 221 -15.37 -10.52 7.15
CA CYS A 221 -16.59 -9.92 7.66
C CYS A 221 -17.74 -10.09 6.66
N GLY A 222 -18.74 -10.88 7.05
CA GLY A 222 -19.96 -11.15 6.28
C GLY A 222 -20.62 -12.44 6.74
N PRO A 223 -21.72 -12.86 6.09
CA PRO A 223 -22.50 -12.11 5.10
C PRO A 223 -23.23 -10.91 5.73
N ASN A 224 -23.75 -10.01 4.90
CA ASN A 224 -24.50 -8.82 5.32
C ASN A 224 -23.73 -7.89 6.27
N ALA A 225 -22.44 -7.73 6.02
CA ALA A 225 -21.55 -6.93 6.84
C ALA A 225 -21.97 -5.46 6.96
N THR A 226 -21.81 -4.93 8.17
CA THR A 226 -21.84 -3.50 8.52
C THR A 226 -20.68 -3.20 9.47
N GLN A 227 -20.35 -1.92 9.67
CA GLN A 227 -19.36 -1.50 10.64
C GLN A 227 -19.64 -2.03 12.05
N ALA A 228 -20.92 -2.12 12.43
CA ALA A 228 -21.32 -2.64 13.74
C ALA A 228 -21.08 -4.14 13.89
N THR A 229 -21.13 -4.92 12.81
CA THR A 229 -20.95 -6.39 12.88
C THR A 229 -19.50 -6.81 13.01
N CYS A 230 -18.55 -5.98 12.58
CA CYS A 230 -17.12 -6.31 12.57
C CYS A 230 -16.22 -5.06 12.66
N PRO A 231 -16.34 -4.27 13.73
CA PRO A 231 -15.68 -2.95 13.83
C PRO A 231 -14.16 -3.01 13.73
N SER A 232 -13.52 -4.14 14.11
CA SER A 232 -12.07 -4.33 14.02
C SER A 232 -11.55 -4.64 12.61
N LEU A 233 -12.43 -5.04 11.69
CA LEU A 233 -12.10 -5.36 10.30
C LEU A 233 -12.64 -4.31 9.32
N TRP A 234 -13.53 -3.42 9.78
CA TRP A 234 -14.13 -2.38 8.95
C TRP A 234 -13.14 -1.22 8.74
N PRO A 235 -12.70 -0.94 7.50
CA PRO A 235 -11.78 0.17 7.25
C PRO A 235 -12.47 1.52 7.46
N GLU A 236 -11.70 2.48 7.96
CA GLU A 236 -12.13 3.88 7.93
C GLU A 236 -12.37 4.33 6.48
N GLY A 237 -13.38 5.16 6.26
CA GLY A 237 -13.80 5.59 4.92
C GLY A 237 -14.78 4.65 4.20
N LEU A 238 -14.99 3.40 4.65
CA LEU A 238 -16.02 2.54 4.07
C LEU A 238 -17.41 2.87 4.63
N SER A 239 -18.33 3.23 3.73
CA SER A 239 -19.72 3.54 4.06
C SER A 239 -20.54 2.29 4.40
N ASN A 240 -21.46 2.40 5.36
CA ASN A 240 -22.45 1.36 5.64
C ASN A 240 -23.53 1.25 4.53
N ASN A 241 -23.67 2.27 3.69
CA ASN A 241 -24.59 2.24 2.57
C ASN A 241 -23.98 1.46 1.39
N LYS A 242 -24.55 0.29 1.07
CA LYS A 242 -24.08 -0.57 -0.03
C LYS A 242 -24.14 0.11 -1.41
N ASN A 243 -24.99 1.12 -1.56
CA ASN A 243 -25.16 1.87 -2.81
C ASN A 243 -24.17 3.04 -2.93
N ASP A 244 -23.47 3.40 -1.86
CA ASP A 244 -22.40 4.39 -1.92
C ASP A 244 -21.16 3.72 -2.51
N CYS A 245 -20.64 4.23 -3.62
CA CYS A 245 -19.55 3.64 -4.38
C CYS A 245 -18.38 4.60 -4.51
N GLY A 246 -17.17 4.07 -4.63
CA GLY A 246 -15.98 4.89 -4.76
C GLY A 246 -15.42 5.31 -3.40
N ASN A 247 -15.58 4.49 -2.36
CA ASN A 247 -14.92 4.69 -1.07
C ASN A 247 -13.43 4.30 -1.11
N ALA A 248 -12.97 3.52 -2.09
CA ALA A 248 -11.58 3.06 -2.17
C ALA A 248 -10.51 4.18 -2.02
N PRO A 249 -10.64 5.37 -2.65
CA PRO A 249 -9.69 6.47 -2.46
C PRO A 249 -9.61 6.99 -1.03
N VAL A 250 -10.71 6.93 -0.27
CA VAL A 250 -10.72 7.35 1.15
C VAL A 250 -10.09 6.25 2.01
N ILE A 251 -10.40 4.98 1.73
CA ILE A 251 -9.85 3.84 2.48
C ILE A 251 -8.32 3.81 2.40
N ILE A 252 -7.73 4.04 1.23
CA ILE A 252 -6.27 4.08 1.07
C ILE A 252 -5.63 5.32 1.70
N SER A 253 -6.34 6.46 1.77
CA SER A 253 -5.80 7.69 2.33
C SER A 253 -5.75 7.67 3.85
N GLU A 254 -6.59 6.87 4.52
CA GLU A 254 -6.60 6.76 5.98
C GLU A 254 -5.53 5.78 6.52
N GLU A 255 -4.94 4.92 5.68
CA GLU A 255 -3.68 4.26 6.06
C GLU A 255 -2.51 5.26 6.21
N ASP A 256 -2.66 6.50 5.71
CA ASP A 256 -1.76 7.63 5.94
C ASP A 256 -2.19 8.53 7.12
N ALA A 257 -3.11 8.09 7.97
CA ALA A 257 -3.48 8.85 9.17
C ALA A 257 -2.31 9.04 10.16
N PHE A 258 -1.08 8.62 9.83
CA PHE A 258 0.13 9.01 10.55
C PHE A 258 1.17 9.71 9.67
N CYS A 259 1.17 11.05 9.70
CA CYS A 259 2.28 11.87 9.20
C CYS A 259 3.53 11.66 10.08
N THR A 260 4.38 10.71 9.72
CA THR A 260 5.72 10.54 10.27
C THR A 260 6.73 10.93 9.22
N LYS A 261 7.68 11.84 9.53
CA LYS A 261 8.87 11.99 8.69
C LYS A 261 9.76 10.75 8.90
N PRO A 262 10.12 10.01 7.84
CA PRO A 262 11.07 8.92 7.99
C PRO A 262 12.37 9.45 8.59
N GLY A 263 13.00 8.68 9.47
CA GLY A 263 14.29 9.04 10.05
C GLY A 263 15.34 9.18 8.94
N ILE A 264 16.17 10.23 9.02
CA ILE A 264 17.30 10.41 8.11
C ILE A 264 18.38 9.40 8.50
N SER A 265 18.75 8.51 7.57
CA SER A 265 19.87 7.58 7.74
C SER A 265 21.19 8.25 7.37
N GLY A 266 22.25 7.99 8.13
CA GLY A 266 23.59 8.49 7.82
C GLY A 266 24.47 8.62 9.07
N THR A 267 25.67 9.18 8.89
CA THR A 267 26.53 9.60 9.99
C THR A 267 25.87 10.77 10.71
N PRO A 268 25.77 10.76 12.05
CA PRO A 268 25.30 11.92 12.82
C PRO A 268 26.10 13.17 12.47
N ASP A 269 25.42 14.28 12.19
CA ASP A 269 26.04 15.58 11.95
C ASP A 269 26.16 16.40 13.25
N SER A 270 25.48 15.96 14.31
CA SER A 270 25.45 16.62 15.60
C SER A 270 25.24 15.64 16.76
N PHE A 271 25.61 16.09 17.96
CA PHE A 271 25.49 15.31 19.19
C PHE A 271 24.78 16.12 20.26
N THR A 272 24.03 15.42 21.11
CA THR A 272 23.20 16.01 22.15
C THR A 272 24.04 16.80 23.14
N LYS A 273 23.68 18.07 23.38
CA LYS A 273 24.43 18.97 24.27
C LYS A 273 23.81 19.17 25.64
N PHE A 274 22.54 18.80 25.80
CA PHE A 274 21.82 18.94 27.05
C PHE A 274 21.16 17.61 27.44
N GLY A 275 21.29 17.24 28.71
CA GLY A 275 20.69 16.02 29.20
C GLY A 275 20.39 16.04 30.69
N ILE A 276 19.39 15.24 31.07
CA ILE A 276 18.98 14.98 32.45
C ILE A 276 19.11 13.48 32.71
N THR A 277 19.97 13.09 33.65
CA THR A 277 20.14 11.69 34.06
C THR A 277 20.02 11.56 35.58
N VAL A 278 19.36 10.49 36.02
CA VAL A 278 19.36 10.05 37.43
C VAL A 278 20.31 8.87 37.66
N GLN A 279 21.08 8.49 36.64
CA GLN A 279 22.11 7.46 36.72
C GLN A 279 23.48 8.09 37.01
N GLN A 280 24.46 7.24 37.29
CA GLN A 280 25.86 7.65 37.27
C GLN A 280 26.23 8.08 35.84
N LYS A 281 26.47 9.37 35.65
CA LYS A 281 26.87 9.95 34.36
C LYS A 281 28.15 9.28 33.85
N SER A 282 28.10 8.69 32.66
CA SER A 282 29.30 8.23 31.96
C SER A 282 30.05 9.41 31.35
N ASN A 283 31.35 9.24 31.09
CA ASN A 283 32.22 10.34 30.66
C ASN A 283 31.74 11.03 29.38
N ASP A 284 31.19 10.27 28.44
CA ASP A 284 30.80 10.79 27.12
C ASP A 284 29.31 11.16 27.04
N TRP A 285 28.55 11.01 28.12
CA TRP A 285 27.12 11.36 28.12
C TRP A 285 26.93 12.86 28.42
N PRO A 286 26.00 13.57 27.77
CA PRO A 286 25.06 13.11 26.73
C PRO A 286 25.63 13.20 25.31
N GLU A 287 26.90 13.57 25.14
CA GLU A 287 27.51 13.81 23.84
C GLU A 287 27.71 12.55 22.99
N ASN A 288 27.52 11.37 23.56
CA ASN A 288 27.48 10.10 22.84
C ASN A 288 26.09 9.77 22.26
N ILE A 289 25.06 10.61 22.52
CA ILE A 289 23.72 10.46 21.96
C ILE A 289 23.63 11.33 20.69
N PRO A 290 23.58 10.72 19.49
CA PRO A 290 23.55 11.46 18.24
C PRO A 290 22.20 12.16 18.00
N ASN A 291 22.24 13.34 17.38
CA ASN A 291 21.09 14.08 16.85
C ASN A 291 19.92 14.36 17.83
N GLY A 292 20.17 14.35 19.15
CA GLY A 292 19.16 14.69 20.16
C GLY A 292 19.22 16.17 20.57
N PHE A 293 18.04 16.78 20.77
CA PHE A 293 17.95 18.12 21.39
C PHE A 293 18.03 18.07 22.92
N LEU A 294 17.54 16.97 23.51
CA LEU A 294 17.54 16.70 24.94
C LEU A 294 17.69 15.18 25.14
N ALA A 295 18.64 14.77 25.97
CA ALA A 295 18.78 13.39 26.43
C ALA A 295 18.17 13.23 27.82
N MET A 296 17.25 12.30 28.01
CA MET A 296 16.73 11.95 29.34
C MET A 296 16.98 10.48 29.62
N GLU A 297 17.52 10.18 30.80
CA GLU A 297 17.92 8.82 31.14
C GLU A 297 17.50 8.43 32.57
N SER A 298 16.78 7.31 32.69
CA SER A 298 16.43 6.68 33.96
C SER A 298 16.21 5.18 33.79
N LYS A 299 16.54 4.39 34.82
CA LYS A 299 16.23 2.95 34.88
C LYS A 299 14.87 2.65 35.52
N ASN A 300 14.42 3.47 36.45
CA ASN A 300 13.27 3.16 37.31
C ASN A 300 12.45 4.39 37.74
N LYS A 301 12.71 5.57 37.17
CA LYS A 301 11.94 6.79 37.44
C LYS A 301 11.18 7.17 36.17
N GLY A 302 9.89 7.46 36.32
CA GLY A 302 9.08 8.03 35.24
C GLY A 302 9.35 9.53 35.07
N PHE A 303 9.17 10.02 33.85
CA PHE A 303 9.10 11.45 33.56
C PHE A 303 7.63 11.90 33.63
N VAL A 304 7.36 12.97 34.37
CA VAL A 304 6.02 13.55 34.51
C VAL A 304 6.13 15.02 34.17
N ILE A 305 5.35 15.47 33.18
CA ILE A 305 5.20 16.88 32.86
C ILE A 305 4.31 17.53 33.93
N THR A 306 4.63 18.77 34.33
CA THR A 306 3.82 19.55 35.27
C THR A 306 2.35 19.55 34.85
N ARG A 307 1.46 19.14 35.77
CA ARG A 307 0.01 19.08 35.55
C ARG A 307 -0.64 20.23 36.29
N VAL A 308 -1.45 21.02 35.61
CA VAL A 308 -2.16 22.17 36.19
C VAL A 308 -3.65 22.04 35.97
N GLN A 309 -4.47 22.73 36.77
CA GLN A 309 -5.92 22.68 36.63
C GLN A 309 -6.36 23.20 35.26
N HIS A 310 -5.93 24.42 34.90
CA HIS A 310 -6.22 25.03 33.60
C HIS A 310 -5.31 26.23 33.29
N VAL A 311 -5.05 26.46 32.01
CA VAL A 311 -4.55 27.73 31.46
C VAL A 311 -5.38 28.12 30.22
N SER A 312 -5.86 29.34 30.16
CA SER A 312 -6.61 29.86 29.02
C SER A 312 -5.73 30.00 27.78
N GLN A 313 -6.32 29.93 26.57
CA GLN A 313 -5.57 30.07 25.31
C GLN A 313 -4.76 31.37 25.26
N THR A 314 -5.37 32.49 25.66
CA THR A 314 -4.65 33.74 25.93
C THR A 314 -4.55 33.90 27.44
N PRO A 315 -3.33 34.01 28.02
CA PRO A 315 -3.16 34.05 29.47
C PRO A 315 -4.02 35.13 30.15
N GLN A 316 -4.76 34.74 31.19
CA GLN A 316 -5.61 35.64 31.97
C GLN A 316 -5.30 35.57 33.47
N PRO A 317 -5.61 36.64 34.24
CA PRO A 317 -5.63 36.57 35.69
C PRO A 317 -6.54 35.44 36.18
N GLY A 318 -6.00 34.52 36.99
CA GLY A 318 -6.71 33.34 37.49
C GLY A 318 -6.33 32.03 36.81
N ASP A 319 -5.59 32.06 35.70
CA ASP A 319 -4.96 30.87 35.14
C ASP A 319 -3.92 30.28 36.12
N ALA A 320 -3.72 28.96 36.05
CA ALA A 320 -2.75 28.29 36.92
C ALA A 320 -1.29 28.78 36.72
N ILE A 321 -1.00 29.39 35.58
CA ILE A 321 0.29 30.02 35.25
C ILE A 321 0.05 31.48 34.89
N ALA A 322 0.33 32.38 35.85
CA ALA A 322 0.12 33.82 35.67
C ALA A 322 1.12 34.48 34.69
N GLU A 323 2.36 33.97 34.64
CA GLU A 323 3.43 34.51 33.79
C GLU A 323 4.10 33.43 32.93
N PRO A 324 3.44 32.95 31.86
CA PRO A 324 4.02 31.95 30.99
C PRO A 324 5.22 32.50 30.22
N LYS A 325 6.22 31.65 29.98
CA LYS A 325 7.39 31.97 29.13
C LYS A 325 7.35 31.08 27.89
N GLU A 326 7.82 31.61 26.77
CA GLU A 326 7.88 30.88 25.51
C GLU A 326 8.61 29.54 25.68
N GLY A 327 8.06 28.49 25.07
CA GLY A 327 8.59 27.13 25.16
C GLY A 327 8.12 26.33 26.38
N MET A 328 7.37 26.93 27.31
CA MET A 328 6.80 26.19 28.43
C MET A 328 5.82 25.10 27.96
N LEU A 329 5.94 23.92 28.57
CA LEU A 329 5.08 22.76 28.35
C LEU A 329 4.39 22.35 29.66
N LEU A 330 3.10 22.07 29.60
CA LEU A 330 2.32 21.56 30.73
C LEU A 330 1.23 20.60 30.27
N TYR A 331 0.68 19.82 31.19
CA TYR A 331 -0.57 19.08 30.97
C TYR A 331 -1.73 19.83 31.64
N ASP A 332 -2.70 20.25 30.83
CA ASP A 332 -3.91 20.93 31.29
C ASP A 332 -4.98 19.87 31.62
N ILE A 333 -5.41 19.83 32.89
CA ILE A 333 -6.36 18.80 33.35
C ILE A 333 -7.77 19.06 32.81
N GLN A 334 -8.17 20.32 32.69
CA GLN A 334 -9.48 20.69 32.16
C GLN A 334 -9.59 20.37 30.67
N ASP A 335 -8.58 20.75 29.87
CA ASP A 335 -8.59 20.55 28.42
C ASP A 335 -8.03 19.18 27.99
N LYS A 336 -7.51 18.40 28.95
CA LYS A 336 -7.01 17.02 28.78
C LYS A 336 -5.92 16.88 27.72
N CYS A 337 -5.09 17.90 27.52
CA CYS A 337 -4.04 17.92 26.51
C CYS A 337 -2.71 18.44 27.08
N VAL A 338 -1.60 18.11 26.42
CA VAL A 338 -0.32 18.80 26.65
C VAL A 338 -0.37 20.13 25.90
N LYS A 339 -0.14 21.25 26.58
CA LYS A 339 -0.10 22.58 25.98
C LYS A 339 1.33 23.12 25.90
N LEU A 340 1.63 23.80 24.79
CA LEU A 340 2.84 24.60 24.58
C LEU A 340 2.47 26.09 24.56
N TYR A 341 3.22 26.91 25.28
CA TYR A 341 3.13 28.37 25.15
C TYR A 341 4.10 28.86 24.07
N ASN A 342 3.58 29.49 23.02
CA ASN A 342 4.39 29.96 21.88
C ASN A 342 4.91 31.40 22.05
N GLY A 343 4.88 31.95 23.26
CA GLY A 343 5.21 33.35 23.55
C GLY A 343 3.99 34.28 23.59
N THR A 344 2.85 33.87 23.03
CA THR A 344 1.60 34.67 23.02
C THR A 344 0.37 33.90 23.49
N GLN A 345 0.29 32.61 23.17
CA GLN A 345 -0.88 31.77 23.44
C GLN A 345 -0.45 30.37 23.87
N TRP A 346 -1.26 29.77 24.73
CA TRP A 346 -1.24 28.35 25.01
C TRP A 346 -2.04 27.60 23.93
N LYS A 347 -1.45 26.55 23.36
CA LYS A 347 -2.15 25.66 22.43
C LYS A 347 -1.89 24.21 22.78
N CYS A 348 -2.90 23.35 22.62
CA CYS A 348 -2.69 21.91 22.67
C CYS A 348 -1.67 21.52 21.59
N VAL A 349 -0.73 20.67 21.95
CA VAL A 349 0.21 20.08 21.00
C VAL A 349 -0.57 19.10 20.15
N GLU A 350 -0.79 19.50 18.90
CA GLU A 350 -1.46 18.69 17.89
C GLU A 350 -0.44 18.22 16.87
N ARG A 351 -0.58 16.97 16.46
CA ARG A 351 0.22 16.45 15.37
C ARG A 351 -0.26 17.09 14.07
N SER A 352 0.67 17.68 13.34
CA SER A 352 0.40 18.34 12.06
C SER A 352 1.40 17.89 11.00
N CYS A 353 0.98 17.88 9.75
CA CYS A 353 1.81 17.50 8.60
C CYS A 353 2.57 18.74 8.12
N ASN A 354 3.54 19.18 8.92
CA ASN A 354 4.35 20.34 8.62
C ASN A 354 5.63 19.88 7.89
N ASN A 355 5.76 20.31 6.63
CA ASN A 355 6.88 20.00 5.74
C ASN A 355 8.23 20.46 6.29
#